data_AF-A0A0B4HXM5-F1
#
_entry.id   AF-A0A0B4HXM5-F1
#
_cell.length_a   1.000
_cell.length_b   1.000
_cell.length_c   1.000
_cell.angle_alpha   90.00
_cell.angle_beta   90.00
_cell.angle_gamma   90.00
#
_symmetry.space_group_name_H-M   'P 1'
#
loop_
_entity.id
_entity.type
_entity.pdbx_description
1 polymer ?
#
loop_
_entity_poly.entity_id
_entity_poly.type
_entity_poly.pdbx_seq_one_letter_code
_entity_poly.pdbx_strand_id
1 'polypeptide(L)'
;MASTAALETSVTAHNDTEKDARARGRLLTPEPTPGVEDGRVAADLARKAADTHNVETPTSPAKPAKPATGTDATEVKLDDVQQEIERVLRCADESYAEILAVSQSSTEEEILTAWRRLGCMLHPHYFHHNDSKAVYKKLRRAARQMGVDQVFIDEVTLWDGEEALPAGDSESDDDDNGKDAQGDVTMAEDEVPKPPDRVKDIYREAIPLLYKLGHNPSDKAFLDQLNGLNHRISAGNKTHNKYTTEKRENPKISSYYVLLKDPKNEAARKNLVTETVLIDEHVTKHHLPEEWSFDVADDFLKANAADLGPVPANPNRIEYPWPTAKAADGFLIIGVRQQGKWGTQVCVETTGEDGGLVRRLEPASSVGLLEVEHYKAMAGHKHLADGLNKVLGPASARAKIETVCERDGIPTPWKAGWVSYYNDPAKVEKDPTRRRAMKDAQADELVCSVAQIADVVQVHIPVDRSVALEGTNRFKIWSQRCMT
;
A
#
# COMPACT_ATOMS: atom_id res chain seq x y z
N MET A 1 -41.14 37.88 19.50
CA MET A 1 -41.41 38.61 20.77
C MET A 1 -40.82 37.79 21.90
N ALA A 2 -40.12 38.27 22.92
CA ALA A 2 -39.38 39.50 23.22
C ALA A 2 -39.39 39.66 24.76
N SER A 3 -38.27 39.34 25.42
CA SER A 3 -37.89 39.65 26.82
C SER A 3 -36.57 38.90 27.08
N THR A 4 -35.36 39.44 27.26
CA THR A 4 -34.78 40.75 27.67
C THR A 4 -34.64 41.01 29.18
N ALA A 5 -33.53 40.50 29.74
CA ALA A 5 -32.77 41.00 30.90
C ALA A 5 -31.33 40.43 30.71
N ALA A 6 -30.18 41.11 30.84
CA ALA A 6 -29.76 42.35 31.52
C ALA A 6 -29.74 42.25 33.06
N LEU A 7 -28.69 42.64 33.80
CA LEU A 7 -27.34 43.10 33.41
C LEU A 7 -26.29 41.98 33.76
N GLU A 8 -25.04 42.13 34.22
CA GLU A 8 -24.19 43.26 34.65
C GLU A 8 -22.69 42.94 34.38
N THR A 9 -21.77 43.84 34.73
CA THR A 9 -20.31 43.69 34.54
C THR A 9 -19.51 44.02 35.80
N SER A 10 -18.36 43.38 36.02
CA SER A 10 -17.32 43.91 36.90
C SER A 10 -15.91 43.72 36.33
N VAL A 11 -15.12 44.79 36.34
CA VAL A 11 -13.70 44.81 35.98
C VAL A 11 -12.92 45.30 37.20
N THR A 12 -11.83 44.60 37.56
CA THR A 12 -10.81 45.11 38.47
C THR A 12 -9.42 44.70 37.96
N ALA A 13 -8.44 45.58 38.17
CA ALA A 13 -7.07 45.44 37.70
C ALA A 13 -6.07 45.82 38.81
N HIS A 14 -4.79 45.60 38.54
CA HIS A 14 -3.61 45.89 39.37
C HIS A 14 -3.45 45.08 40.66
N ASN A 15 -2.26 44.50 40.82
CA ASN A 15 -1.28 45.09 41.74
C ASN A 15 0.13 44.65 41.34
N ASP A 16 0.96 45.61 40.98
CA ASP A 16 2.42 45.45 40.98
C ASP A 16 2.93 45.61 42.42
N THR A 17 4.03 44.95 42.79
CA THR A 17 4.78 45.35 43.99
C THR A 17 6.27 45.08 43.85
N GLU A 18 7.03 46.15 43.98
CA GLU A 18 8.48 46.25 43.91
C GLU A 18 9.17 45.63 45.14
N LYS A 19 10.36 45.04 44.97
CA LYS A 19 11.24 44.74 46.11
C LYS A 19 12.73 44.75 45.76
N ASP A 20 13.43 45.69 46.38
CA ASP A 20 14.84 46.00 46.12
C ASP A 20 15.83 45.37 47.14
N ALA A 21 17.12 45.60 46.90
CA ALA A 21 18.28 45.52 47.78
C ALA A 21 19.06 44.18 47.90
N ARG A 22 20.23 44.13 47.24
CA ARG A 22 21.51 44.47 47.91
C ARG A 22 22.70 44.56 46.93
N ALA A 23 23.70 45.38 47.30
CA ALA A 23 24.92 45.61 46.52
C ALA A 23 26.19 45.14 47.25
N ARG A 24 27.25 44.80 46.48
CA ARG A 24 28.69 45.15 46.66
C ARG A 24 29.59 44.16 45.90
N GLY A 25 30.58 44.68 45.17
CA GLY A 25 31.68 43.91 44.58
C GLY A 25 32.35 44.64 43.42
N ARG A 26 33.55 45.21 43.64
CA ARG A 26 34.38 45.77 42.57
C ARG A 26 35.34 44.71 42.05
N LEU A 27 35.51 44.64 40.74
CA LEU A 27 36.78 44.30 40.09
C LEU A 27 36.86 45.08 38.77
N LEU A 28 38.04 45.58 38.43
CA LEU A 28 38.29 46.27 37.16
C LEU A 28 38.84 45.25 36.15
N THR A 29 38.26 45.21 34.97
CA THR A 29 38.77 44.46 33.81
C THR A 29 39.26 45.43 32.73
N PRO A 30 40.27 45.06 31.92
CA PRO A 30 40.90 45.95 30.94
C PRO A 30 39.98 46.26 29.75
N GLU A 31 40.39 47.26 28.95
CA GLU A 31 39.65 47.74 27.77
C GLU A 31 39.48 46.66 26.69
N PRO A 32 38.39 46.72 25.90
CA PRO A 32 38.17 45.78 24.80
C PRO A 32 39.09 46.07 23.61
N THR A 33 39.86 45.07 23.19
CA THR A 33 40.57 45.09 21.91
C THR A 33 39.57 45.29 20.75
N PRO A 34 39.88 46.12 19.74
CA PRO A 34 39.05 46.27 18.54
C PRO A 34 38.72 44.93 17.86
N GLY A 35 37.47 44.78 17.42
CA GLY A 35 36.97 43.54 16.83
C GLY A 35 37.53 43.29 15.43
N VAL A 36 37.62 42.01 15.04
CA VAL A 36 38.20 41.54 13.76
C VAL A 36 37.37 41.95 12.53
N GLU A 37 36.12 42.38 12.73
CA GLU A 37 35.12 42.47 11.66
C GLU A 37 35.28 43.68 10.73
N ASP A 38 35.96 44.75 11.16
CA ASP A 38 36.28 45.90 10.28
C ASP A 38 37.11 45.47 9.06
N GLY A 39 38.00 44.48 9.25
CA GLY A 39 38.78 43.88 8.16
C GLY A 39 37.94 43.06 7.17
N ARG A 40 36.84 42.46 7.64
CA ARG A 40 35.91 41.70 6.79
C ARG A 40 35.05 42.62 5.92
N VAL A 41 34.56 43.72 6.50
CA VAL A 41 33.79 44.74 5.78
C VAL A 41 34.63 45.38 4.67
N ALA A 42 35.91 45.69 4.94
CA ALA A 42 36.83 46.21 3.94
C ALA A 42 37.07 45.24 2.77
N ALA A 43 37.22 43.93 3.04
CA ALA A 43 37.44 42.91 2.02
C ALA A 43 36.22 42.69 1.10
N ASP A 44 35.00 42.76 1.66
CA ASP A 44 33.77 42.63 0.86
C ASP A 44 33.47 43.86 0.01
N LEU A 45 33.82 45.06 0.49
CA LEU A 45 33.72 46.28 -0.32
C LEU A 45 34.69 46.24 -1.51
N ALA A 46 35.90 45.73 -1.30
CA ALA A 46 36.91 45.59 -2.36
C ALA A 46 36.49 44.61 -3.46
N ARG A 47 35.82 43.50 -3.11
CA ARG A 47 35.29 42.55 -4.12
C ARG A 47 34.21 43.18 -4.99
N LYS A 48 33.23 43.85 -4.39
CA LYS A 48 32.12 44.50 -5.14
C LYS A 48 32.56 45.60 -6.09
N ALA A 49 33.73 46.22 -5.87
CA ALA A 49 34.29 47.22 -6.78
C ALA A 49 34.96 46.61 -8.04
N ALA A 50 35.34 45.32 -8.01
CA ALA A 50 35.96 44.65 -9.15
C ALA A 50 34.93 44.20 -10.19
N ASP A 51 33.79 43.65 -9.74
CA ASP A 51 32.75 43.08 -10.62
C ASP A 51 32.06 44.14 -11.50
N THR A 52 32.10 45.42 -11.12
CA THR A 52 31.44 46.52 -11.84
C THR A 52 32.13 46.98 -13.13
N HIS A 53 33.27 46.40 -13.53
CA HIS A 53 34.12 47.00 -14.58
C HIS A 53 34.07 46.35 -15.98
N ASN A 54 33.20 45.36 -16.21
CA ASN A 54 32.94 44.80 -17.54
C ASN A 54 31.56 45.23 -18.08
N VAL A 55 31.51 46.41 -18.70
CA VAL A 55 30.38 46.90 -19.50
C VAL A 55 30.90 47.51 -20.79
N GLU A 56 30.87 46.76 -21.89
CA GLU A 56 30.97 47.34 -23.25
C GLU A 56 29.58 47.71 -23.78
N THR A 57 29.53 48.60 -24.78
CA THR A 57 28.30 49.29 -25.23
C THR A 57 28.21 49.31 -26.78
N PRO A 58 27.18 49.90 -27.44
CA PRO A 58 26.17 49.07 -28.12
C PRO A 58 26.09 49.26 -29.65
N THR A 59 25.33 48.38 -30.33
CA THR A 59 24.86 48.59 -31.71
C THR A 59 23.39 48.14 -31.88
N SER A 60 22.64 48.77 -32.77
CA SER A 60 21.19 48.58 -33.01
C SER A 60 20.81 49.25 -34.35
N PRO A 61 19.63 49.04 -35.00
CA PRO A 61 18.61 47.98 -34.88
C PRO A 61 18.31 47.24 -36.22
N ALA A 62 17.52 46.16 -36.20
CA ALA A 62 16.87 45.57 -37.39
C ALA A 62 15.49 44.93 -37.06
N LYS A 63 14.67 44.65 -38.09
CA LYS A 63 13.25 44.22 -38.02
C LYS A 63 13.07 42.69 -38.25
N PRO A 64 11.85 42.09 -38.29
CA PRO A 64 11.61 40.76 -37.71
C PRO A 64 11.54 39.61 -38.73
N ALA A 65 11.60 38.38 -38.23
CA ALA A 65 11.32 37.14 -38.97
C ALA A 65 10.31 36.25 -38.22
N LYS A 66 9.63 35.35 -38.95
CA LYS A 66 8.73 34.32 -38.41
C LYS A 66 9.49 33.24 -37.62
N PRO A 67 8.83 32.49 -36.72
CA PRO A 67 9.41 31.28 -36.15
C PRO A 67 9.69 30.24 -37.25
N ALA A 68 10.79 29.51 -37.12
CA ALA A 68 11.10 28.32 -37.89
C ALA A 68 10.85 27.08 -37.02
N THR A 69 10.17 26.09 -37.58
CA THR A 69 9.83 24.84 -36.90
C THR A 69 11.03 23.89 -36.83
N GLY A 70 11.15 23.14 -35.72
CA GLY A 70 11.99 21.93 -35.64
C GLY A 70 13.31 22.09 -34.90
N THR A 71 13.35 21.58 -33.67
CA THR A 71 14.60 21.24 -32.95
C THR A 71 14.34 20.02 -32.07
N ASP A 72 15.32 19.12 -31.96
CA ASP A 72 15.30 17.94 -31.09
C ASP A 72 14.90 18.26 -29.63
N ALA A 73 14.12 17.37 -29.04
CA ALA A 73 13.88 17.33 -27.61
C ALA A 73 14.65 16.16 -26.98
N THR A 74 15.73 16.44 -26.24
CA THR A 74 16.14 15.78 -24.97
C THR A 74 17.53 16.26 -24.48
N GLU A 75 17.72 17.58 -24.29
CA GLU A 75 18.69 18.08 -23.30
C GLU A 75 18.11 19.35 -22.65
N VAL A 76 17.13 19.16 -21.75
CA VAL A 76 16.54 20.26 -20.98
C VAL A 76 17.60 20.80 -20.03
N LYS A 77 17.93 22.08 -20.15
CA LYS A 77 19.00 22.69 -19.37
C LYS A 77 18.56 22.82 -17.92
N LEU A 78 19.47 22.51 -16.99
CA LEU A 78 19.23 22.64 -15.55
C LEU A 78 18.75 24.05 -15.16
N ASP A 79 19.27 25.08 -15.85
CA ASP A 79 18.87 26.48 -15.68
C ASP A 79 17.38 26.72 -15.98
N ASP A 80 16.81 26.03 -16.97
CA ASP A 80 15.41 26.17 -17.36
C ASP A 80 14.49 25.54 -16.30
N VAL A 81 14.88 24.35 -15.78
CA VAL A 81 14.14 23.66 -14.72
C VAL A 81 14.15 24.46 -13.41
N GLN A 82 15.29 25.06 -13.05
CA GLN A 82 15.38 25.89 -11.86
C GLN A 82 14.57 27.19 -11.98
N GLN A 83 14.55 27.82 -13.17
CA GLN A 83 13.68 28.97 -13.44
C GLN A 83 12.18 28.62 -13.25
N GLU A 84 11.74 27.46 -13.74
CA GLU A 84 10.36 26.99 -13.56
C GLU A 84 10.02 26.67 -12.10
N ILE A 85 10.94 26.08 -11.32
CA ILE A 85 10.78 25.90 -9.86
C ILE A 85 10.55 27.24 -9.18
N GLU A 86 11.42 28.22 -9.43
CA GLU A 86 11.27 29.55 -8.81
C GLU A 86 9.99 30.25 -9.27
N ARG A 87 9.58 30.10 -10.53
CA ARG A 87 8.34 30.64 -11.07
C ARG A 87 7.12 30.08 -10.33
N VAL A 88 6.99 28.76 -10.23
CA VAL A 88 5.85 28.08 -9.57
C VAL A 88 5.80 28.35 -8.07
N LEU A 89 6.96 28.50 -7.40
CA LEU A 89 7.01 28.88 -5.99
C LEU A 89 6.51 30.33 -5.76
N ARG A 90 6.81 31.27 -6.69
CA ARG A 90 6.39 32.68 -6.60
C ARG A 90 4.90 32.91 -6.91
N CYS A 91 4.26 32.07 -7.73
CA CYS A 91 2.82 32.16 -8.00
C CYS A 91 1.97 32.05 -6.72
N ALA A 92 0.80 32.70 -6.66
CA ALA A 92 -0.13 32.51 -5.56
C ALA A 92 -0.73 31.09 -5.57
N ASP A 93 -1.14 30.59 -4.40
CA ASP A 93 -1.66 29.22 -4.23
C ASP A 93 -3.04 28.95 -4.89
N GLU A 94 -3.66 30.00 -5.44
CA GLU A 94 -4.95 29.98 -6.15
C GLU A 94 -4.82 30.41 -7.62
N SER A 95 -3.64 30.85 -8.06
CA SER A 95 -3.34 31.21 -9.46
C SER A 95 -3.13 29.98 -10.35
N TYR A 96 -4.13 29.12 -10.48
CA TYR A 96 -3.94 27.80 -11.11
C TYR A 96 -3.49 27.87 -12.58
N ALA A 97 -4.00 28.82 -13.35
CA ALA A 97 -3.54 29.07 -14.73
C ALA A 97 -2.08 29.53 -14.79
N GLU A 98 -1.68 30.49 -13.92
CA GLU A 98 -0.29 30.94 -13.84
C GLU A 98 0.66 29.81 -13.42
N ILE A 99 0.26 28.97 -12.46
CA ILE A 99 1.05 27.81 -12.00
C ILE A 99 1.39 26.88 -13.18
N LEU A 100 0.41 26.53 -14.01
CA LEU A 100 0.59 25.71 -15.21
C LEU A 100 1.17 26.48 -16.42
N ALA A 101 1.40 27.80 -16.31
CA ALA A 101 1.82 28.68 -17.40
C ALA A 101 0.87 28.69 -18.63
N VAL A 102 -0.45 28.60 -18.36
CA VAL A 102 -1.53 28.66 -19.37
C VAL A 102 -2.39 29.91 -19.18
N SER A 103 -3.28 30.21 -20.14
CA SER A 103 -4.28 31.26 -19.97
C SER A 103 -5.48 30.75 -19.17
N GLN A 104 -6.27 31.67 -18.57
CA GLN A 104 -7.52 31.28 -17.90
C GLN A 104 -8.64 30.88 -18.89
N SER A 105 -8.42 31.10 -20.19
CA SER A 105 -9.32 30.75 -21.29
C SER A 105 -8.74 29.65 -22.21
N SER A 106 -7.73 28.92 -21.74
CA SER A 106 -7.07 27.85 -22.50
C SER A 106 -7.94 26.61 -22.64
N THR A 107 -7.73 25.84 -23.70
CA THR A 107 -8.48 24.59 -23.93
C THR A 107 -8.03 23.49 -22.98
N GLU A 108 -8.86 22.45 -22.81
CA GLU A 108 -8.50 21.29 -21.99
C GLU A 108 -7.23 20.58 -22.50
N GLU A 109 -7.06 20.52 -23.83
CA GLU A 109 -5.86 20.00 -24.50
C GLU A 109 -4.60 20.85 -24.21
N GLU A 110 -4.70 22.18 -24.22
CA GLU A 110 -3.61 23.09 -23.83
C GLU A 110 -3.22 22.90 -22.35
N ILE A 111 -4.22 22.75 -21.47
CA ILE A 111 -4.03 22.56 -20.03
C ILE A 111 -3.40 21.19 -19.73
N LEU A 112 -3.86 20.13 -20.39
CA LEU A 112 -3.29 18.78 -20.32
C LEU A 112 -1.85 18.75 -20.84
N THR A 113 -1.59 19.40 -21.98
CA THR A 113 -0.25 19.53 -22.57
C THR A 113 0.71 20.25 -21.62
N ALA A 114 0.28 21.35 -21.02
CA ALA A 114 1.07 22.09 -20.03
C ALA A 114 1.32 21.27 -18.76
N TRP A 115 0.32 20.50 -18.30
CA TRP A 115 0.45 19.57 -17.18
C TRP A 115 1.45 18.44 -17.46
N ARG A 116 1.37 17.75 -18.62
CA ARG A 116 2.35 16.74 -19.04
C ARG A 116 3.76 17.32 -19.08
N ARG A 117 3.96 18.44 -19.82
CA ARG A 117 5.27 19.09 -19.97
C ARG A 117 5.90 19.50 -18.64
N LEU A 118 5.16 20.20 -17.79
CA LEU A 118 5.69 20.69 -16.49
C LEU A 118 5.78 19.57 -15.45
N GLY A 119 4.86 18.60 -15.47
CA GLY A 119 4.84 17.48 -14.54
C GLY A 119 6.01 16.52 -14.76
N CYS A 120 6.34 16.18 -16.01
CA CYS A 120 7.53 15.41 -16.35
C CYS A 120 8.82 16.18 -15.98
N MET A 121 8.93 17.45 -16.40
CA MET A 121 10.10 18.30 -16.13
C MET A 121 10.40 18.48 -14.63
N LEU A 122 9.35 18.54 -13.80
CA LEU A 122 9.44 18.85 -12.37
C LEU A 122 9.11 17.64 -11.48
N HIS A 123 9.18 16.42 -12.02
CA HIS A 123 8.78 15.21 -11.33
C HIS A 123 9.69 14.92 -10.12
N PRO A 124 9.16 14.70 -8.89
CA PRO A 124 9.99 14.59 -7.69
C PRO A 124 10.90 13.35 -7.63
N HIS A 125 10.65 12.33 -8.47
CA HIS A 125 11.52 11.16 -8.53
C HIS A 125 12.76 11.40 -9.39
N TYR A 126 12.62 12.13 -10.51
CA TYR A 126 13.69 12.36 -11.48
C TYR A 126 14.43 13.69 -11.22
N PHE A 127 13.75 14.70 -10.68
CA PHE A 127 14.37 15.98 -10.34
C PHE A 127 14.66 16.12 -8.83
N HIS A 128 15.91 15.85 -8.47
CA HIS A 128 16.43 15.86 -7.10
C HIS A 128 16.70 17.29 -6.54
N HIS A 129 15.71 18.18 -6.59
CA HIS A 129 15.75 19.48 -5.91
C HIS A 129 14.92 19.45 -4.62
N ASN A 130 15.37 20.14 -3.57
CA ASN A 130 14.73 20.12 -2.25
C ASN A 130 13.23 20.49 -2.32
N ASP A 131 12.88 21.45 -3.19
CA ASP A 131 11.51 21.95 -3.36
C ASP A 131 10.70 21.25 -4.45
N SER A 132 11.26 20.29 -5.22
CA SER A 132 10.54 19.65 -6.34
C SER A 132 9.23 19.00 -5.88
N LYS A 133 9.25 18.36 -4.70
CA LYS A 133 8.06 17.77 -4.07
C LYS A 133 6.99 18.79 -3.63
N ALA A 134 7.38 20.04 -3.37
CA ALA A 134 6.45 21.12 -3.07
C ALA A 134 5.87 21.73 -4.35
N VAL A 135 6.73 22.02 -5.34
CA VAL A 135 6.38 22.50 -6.68
C VAL A 135 5.42 21.54 -7.38
N TYR A 136 5.74 20.25 -7.45
CA TYR A 136 4.91 19.23 -8.09
C TYR A 136 3.55 19.07 -7.39
N LYS A 137 3.50 19.17 -6.05
CA LYS A 137 2.24 19.18 -5.30
C LYS A 137 1.37 20.40 -5.65
N LYS A 138 1.97 21.56 -5.94
CA LYS A 138 1.30 22.79 -6.35
C LYS A 138 0.79 22.69 -7.80
N LEU A 139 1.60 22.16 -8.73
CA LEU A 139 1.18 21.82 -10.10
C LEU A 139 0.02 20.83 -10.12
N ARG A 140 0.10 19.72 -9.37
CA ARG A 140 -0.98 18.71 -9.26
C ARG A 140 -2.26 19.27 -8.65
N ARG A 141 -2.18 20.29 -7.77
CA ARG A 141 -3.35 21.04 -7.29
C ARG A 141 -3.94 21.89 -8.41
N ALA A 142 -3.11 22.61 -9.16
CA ALA A 142 -3.56 23.47 -10.26
C ALA A 142 -4.24 22.67 -11.39
N ALA A 143 -3.64 21.56 -11.84
CA ALA A 143 -4.21 20.67 -12.86
C ALA A 143 -5.66 20.26 -12.53
N ARG A 144 -5.91 19.76 -11.31
CA ARG A 144 -7.25 19.39 -10.81
C ARG A 144 -8.25 20.54 -10.76
N GLN A 145 -7.78 21.78 -10.58
CA GLN A 145 -8.65 22.95 -10.49
C GLN A 145 -8.89 23.61 -11.85
N MET A 146 -8.03 23.31 -12.84
CA MET A 146 -8.18 23.66 -14.25
C MET A 146 -8.90 22.58 -15.07
N GLY A 147 -9.40 21.52 -14.42
CA GLY A 147 -10.23 20.49 -15.05
C GLY A 147 -9.51 19.20 -15.49
N VAL A 148 -8.17 19.11 -15.37
CA VAL A 148 -7.43 17.92 -15.80
C VAL A 148 -7.89 16.69 -15.02
N ASP A 149 -8.33 15.67 -15.75
CA ASP A 149 -8.93 14.48 -15.17
C ASP A 149 -7.91 13.63 -14.40
N GLN A 150 -8.38 12.87 -13.40
CA GLN A 150 -7.47 12.22 -12.45
C GLN A 150 -6.58 11.15 -13.10
N VAL A 151 -7.04 10.55 -14.21
CA VAL A 151 -6.28 9.58 -15.02
C VAL A 151 -5.00 10.20 -15.56
N PHE A 152 -5.07 11.35 -16.24
CA PHE A 152 -3.90 12.06 -16.76
C PHE A 152 -2.99 12.65 -15.67
N ILE A 153 -3.54 12.89 -14.48
CA ILE A 153 -2.73 13.26 -13.32
C ILE A 153 -1.92 12.08 -12.80
N ASP A 154 -2.51 10.89 -12.76
CA ASP A 154 -1.81 9.70 -12.28
C ASP A 154 -0.87 9.11 -13.34
N GLU A 155 -1.15 9.25 -14.64
CA GLU A 155 -0.20 9.05 -15.76
C GLU A 155 1.13 9.80 -15.50
N VAL A 156 1.07 11.13 -15.32
CA VAL A 156 2.25 11.98 -15.07
C VAL A 156 2.81 11.80 -13.64
N THR A 157 2.11 11.10 -12.74
CA THR A 157 2.61 10.72 -11.39
C THR A 157 3.32 9.35 -11.40
N LEU A 158 2.96 8.47 -12.31
CA LEU A 158 3.49 7.11 -12.46
C LEU A 158 4.52 7.00 -13.60
N TRP A 159 4.71 8.08 -14.37
CA TRP A 159 5.72 8.21 -15.42
C TRP A 159 7.11 7.73 -14.97
N ASP A 160 7.76 6.95 -15.83
CA ASP A 160 9.00 6.21 -15.55
C ASP A 160 10.28 7.00 -15.82
N GLY A 161 10.18 8.11 -16.56
CA GLY A 161 11.28 9.00 -16.91
C GLY A 161 11.87 8.80 -18.31
N GLU A 162 11.42 7.80 -19.09
CA GLU A 162 12.04 7.47 -20.39
C GLU A 162 11.30 8.07 -21.60
N GLU A 163 9.97 7.93 -21.70
CA GLU A 163 9.22 8.42 -22.88
C GLU A 163 8.58 9.80 -22.66
N ALA A 164 8.65 10.68 -23.67
CA ALA A 164 7.95 11.96 -23.64
C ALA A 164 6.44 11.76 -23.89
N LEU A 165 5.62 11.82 -22.83
CA LEU A 165 4.16 11.66 -22.91
C LEU A 165 3.55 12.60 -23.97
N PRO A 166 2.90 12.07 -25.04
CA PRO A 166 2.57 12.85 -26.23
C PRO A 166 1.60 13.99 -25.92
N ALA A 167 1.85 15.14 -26.55
CA ALA A 167 1.13 16.39 -26.33
C ALA A 167 -0.18 16.48 -27.15
N GLY A 168 -0.98 15.41 -27.14
CA GLY A 168 -2.34 15.41 -27.66
C GLY A 168 -2.46 15.73 -29.15
N ASP A 169 -1.85 14.92 -30.01
CA ASP A 169 -2.32 14.84 -31.40
C ASP A 169 -3.74 14.24 -31.38
N SER A 170 -4.73 15.11 -31.38
CA SER A 170 -6.15 14.78 -31.48
C SER A 170 -6.39 14.11 -32.84
N GLU A 171 -6.90 12.88 -32.86
CA GLU A 171 -7.29 12.20 -34.11
C GLU A 171 -8.55 12.86 -34.69
N SER A 172 -8.35 14.01 -35.33
CA SER A 172 -9.40 14.78 -35.98
C SER A 172 -9.73 14.16 -37.35
N ASP A 173 -10.82 13.40 -37.40
CA ASP A 173 -11.45 12.80 -38.59
C ASP A 173 -11.98 13.86 -39.60
N ASP A 174 -11.11 14.75 -40.10
CA ASP A 174 -11.48 15.89 -40.95
C ASP A 174 -10.42 16.18 -42.05
N ASP A 175 -10.17 15.20 -42.93
CA ASP A 175 -9.59 15.47 -44.25
C ASP A 175 -10.19 14.55 -45.35
N ASP A 176 -11.34 15.00 -45.90
CA ASP A 176 -12.07 14.33 -46.99
C ASP A 176 -11.28 14.39 -48.32
N ASN A 177 -10.47 13.37 -48.58
CA ASN A 177 -9.82 13.18 -49.88
C ASN A 177 -9.68 11.70 -50.26
N GLY A 178 -10.82 11.06 -50.55
CA GLY A 178 -10.91 9.63 -50.82
C GLY A 178 -9.96 9.12 -51.91
N LYS A 179 -9.13 8.14 -51.53
CA LYS A 179 -8.48 7.18 -52.44
C LYS A 179 -8.23 5.85 -51.76
N ASP A 180 -8.71 4.80 -52.40
CA ASP A 180 -8.77 3.45 -51.81
C ASP A 180 -7.43 2.70 -51.84
N ALA A 181 -7.42 1.59 -51.08
CA ALA A 181 -6.52 0.43 -51.13
C ALA A 181 -5.25 0.43 -50.26
N GLN A 182 -5.20 -0.60 -49.40
CA GLN A 182 -4.03 -1.21 -48.75
C GLN A 182 -3.13 -0.30 -47.88
N GLY A 183 -3.44 -0.25 -46.58
CA GLY A 183 -2.59 0.39 -45.58
C GLY A 183 -3.02 0.16 -44.13
N ASP A 184 -3.61 -1.00 -43.80
CA ASP A 184 -3.88 -1.36 -42.41
C ASP A 184 -2.55 -1.62 -41.67
N VAL A 185 -2.08 -0.61 -40.92
CA VAL A 185 -0.84 -0.70 -40.15
C VAL A 185 -1.15 -1.40 -38.83
N THR A 186 -1.46 -2.69 -38.91
CA THR A 186 -1.43 -3.58 -37.75
C THR A 186 -0.01 -3.53 -37.18
N MET A 187 0.17 -2.82 -36.07
CA MET A 187 1.43 -2.78 -35.33
C MET A 187 1.86 -4.23 -35.09
N ALA A 188 3.05 -4.59 -35.59
CA ALA A 188 3.50 -5.98 -35.57
C ALA A 188 3.61 -6.45 -34.11
N GLU A 189 2.74 -7.39 -33.71
CA GLU A 189 2.73 -7.87 -32.33
C GLU A 189 4.08 -8.48 -31.96
N ASP A 190 4.67 -8.01 -30.85
CA ASP A 190 5.92 -8.57 -30.32
C ASP A 190 5.81 -10.09 -30.16
N GLU A 191 6.76 -10.84 -30.76
CA GLU A 191 6.78 -12.30 -30.67
C GLU A 191 6.91 -12.74 -29.20
N VAL A 192 5.78 -13.15 -28.62
CA VAL A 192 5.71 -13.58 -27.21
C VAL A 192 6.73 -14.71 -26.97
N PRO A 193 7.72 -14.53 -26.08
CA PRO A 193 8.82 -15.46 -25.93
C PRO A 193 8.31 -16.81 -25.43
N LYS A 194 8.49 -17.84 -26.28
CA LYS A 194 8.00 -19.20 -26.04
C LYS A 194 8.44 -19.70 -24.65
N PRO A 195 7.52 -20.20 -23.80
CA PRO A 195 7.84 -20.48 -22.40
C PRO A 195 9.01 -21.46 -22.27
N PRO A 196 9.99 -21.21 -21.35
CA PRO A 196 11.16 -22.06 -21.20
C PRO A 196 10.77 -23.52 -20.93
N ASP A 197 11.46 -24.48 -21.56
CA ASP A 197 11.01 -25.89 -21.57
C ASP A 197 10.86 -26.51 -20.17
N ARG A 198 11.69 -26.07 -19.21
CA ARG A 198 11.56 -26.38 -17.77
C ARG A 198 10.13 -26.19 -17.22
N VAL A 199 9.37 -25.25 -17.75
CA VAL A 199 7.98 -24.94 -17.35
C VAL A 199 7.01 -25.93 -18.00
N LYS A 200 7.20 -26.21 -19.30
CA LYS A 200 6.40 -27.20 -20.06
C LYS A 200 6.51 -28.59 -19.44
N ASP A 201 7.72 -28.97 -19.03
CA ASP A 201 7.98 -30.27 -18.40
C ASP A 201 7.36 -30.36 -17.00
N ILE A 202 7.40 -29.29 -16.20
CA ILE A 202 6.69 -29.25 -14.91
C ILE A 202 5.17 -29.38 -15.10
N TYR A 203 4.57 -28.73 -16.10
CA TYR A 203 3.13 -28.92 -16.37
C TYR A 203 2.82 -30.35 -16.82
N ARG A 204 3.65 -30.97 -17.66
CA ARG A 204 3.52 -32.40 -18.05
C ARG A 204 3.60 -33.34 -16.84
N GLU A 205 4.43 -33.03 -15.85
CA GLU A 205 4.52 -33.78 -14.59
C GLU A 205 3.30 -33.51 -13.66
N ALA A 206 2.80 -32.28 -13.62
CA ALA A 206 1.71 -31.87 -12.72
C ALA A 206 0.33 -32.41 -13.13
N ILE A 207 0.00 -32.39 -14.43
CA ILE A 207 -1.29 -32.83 -14.97
C ILE A 207 -1.73 -34.21 -14.44
N PRO A 208 -0.93 -35.30 -14.56
CA PRO A 208 -1.33 -36.63 -14.07
C PRO A 208 -1.35 -36.76 -12.54
N LEU A 209 -0.85 -35.78 -11.79
CA LEU A 209 -1.00 -35.72 -10.33
C LEU A 209 -2.33 -35.05 -9.95
N LEU A 210 -2.69 -33.95 -10.62
CA LEU A 210 -3.96 -33.25 -10.44
C LEU A 210 -5.16 -34.18 -10.75
N TYR A 211 -5.10 -34.93 -11.85
CA TYR A 211 -6.12 -35.93 -12.18
C TYR A 211 -6.29 -37.01 -11.09
N LYS A 212 -5.23 -37.40 -10.39
CA LYS A 212 -5.31 -38.38 -9.28
C LYS A 212 -5.84 -37.76 -8.00
N LEU A 213 -5.45 -36.52 -7.69
CA LEU A 213 -6.00 -35.77 -6.56
C LEU A 213 -7.51 -35.48 -6.72
N GLY A 214 -8.00 -35.29 -7.95
CA GLY A 214 -9.44 -35.23 -8.22
C GLY A 214 -10.21 -36.51 -7.85
N HIS A 215 -9.53 -37.67 -7.80
CA HIS A 215 -10.11 -38.94 -7.35
C HIS A 215 -9.84 -39.25 -5.87
N ASN A 216 -8.77 -38.71 -5.28
CA ASN A 216 -8.45 -38.83 -3.86
C ASN A 216 -7.80 -37.52 -3.34
N PRO A 217 -8.59 -36.53 -2.88
CA PRO A 217 -8.06 -35.21 -2.51
C PRO A 217 -7.19 -35.21 -1.25
N SER A 218 -7.24 -36.28 -0.45
CA SER A 218 -6.44 -36.45 0.76
C SER A 218 -5.17 -37.30 0.55
N ASP A 219 -4.81 -37.61 -0.70
CA ASP A 219 -3.60 -38.37 -0.99
C ASP A 219 -2.33 -37.52 -0.76
N LYS A 220 -1.76 -37.65 0.44
CA LYS A 220 -0.54 -36.94 0.83
C LYS A 220 0.62 -37.19 -0.16
N ALA A 221 0.70 -38.37 -0.78
CA ALA A 221 1.80 -38.66 -1.71
C ALA A 221 1.72 -37.80 -2.98
N PHE A 222 0.52 -37.48 -3.47
CA PHE A 222 0.36 -36.58 -4.62
C PHE A 222 0.46 -35.10 -4.22
N LEU A 223 0.00 -34.73 -3.01
CA LEU A 223 0.21 -33.37 -2.46
C LEU A 223 1.70 -33.04 -2.27
N ASP A 224 2.48 -33.95 -1.68
CA ASP A 224 3.93 -33.80 -1.50
C ASP A 224 4.65 -33.67 -2.86
N GLN A 225 4.21 -34.41 -3.89
CA GLN A 225 4.74 -34.29 -5.25
C GLN A 225 4.41 -32.94 -5.91
N LEU A 226 3.16 -32.46 -5.83
CA LEU A 226 2.80 -31.13 -6.35
C LEU A 226 3.54 -30.01 -5.61
N ASN A 227 3.75 -30.13 -4.30
CA ASN A 227 4.57 -29.19 -3.54
C ASN A 227 6.03 -29.18 -4.04
N GLY A 228 6.59 -30.34 -4.39
CA GLY A 228 7.89 -30.45 -5.07
C GLY A 228 7.95 -29.72 -6.41
N LEU A 229 6.88 -29.82 -7.23
CA LEU A 229 6.76 -29.08 -8.49
C LEU A 229 6.62 -27.56 -8.26
N ASN A 230 5.82 -27.14 -7.28
CA ASN A 230 5.68 -25.73 -6.89
C ASN A 230 7.01 -25.13 -6.39
N HIS A 231 7.82 -25.90 -5.68
CA HIS A 231 9.17 -25.50 -5.30
C HIS A 231 10.12 -25.39 -6.51
N ARG A 232 10.02 -26.29 -7.50
CA ARG A 232 10.77 -26.19 -8.78
C ARG A 232 10.39 -24.94 -9.57
N ILE A 233 9.09 -24.62 -9.69
CA ILE A 233 8.62 -23.36 -10.30
C ILE A 233 9.17 -22.16 -9.52
N SER A 234 9.05 -22.16 -8.19
CA SER A 234 9.51 -21.06 -7.33
C SER A 234 11.02 -20.80 -7.44
N ALA A 235 11.84 -21.85 -7.52
CA ALA A 235 13.28 -21.74 -7.74
C ALA A 235 13.61 -21.26 -9.17
N GLY A 236 12.87 -21.74 -10.17
CA GLY A 236 12.96 -21.26 -11.54
C GLY A 236 12.62 -19.77 -11.67
N ASN A 237 11.57 -19.30 -11.01
CA ASN A 237 11.14 -17.91 -11.06
C ASN A 237 12.12 -17.00 -10.30
N LYS A 238 12.65 -17.44 -9.14
CA LYS A 238 13.75 -16.74 -8.44
C LYS A 238 15.04 -16.61 -9.27
N THR A 239 15.26 -17.49 -10.25
CA THR A 239 16.46 -17.45 -11.13
C THR A 239 16.23 -16.72 -12.46
N HIS A 240 14.99 -16.36 -12.81
CA HIS A 240 14.69 -15.51 -13.98
C HIS A 240 14.28 -14.09 -13.55
N ASN A 241 13.36 -13.95 -12.59
CA ASN A 241 12.84 -12.67 -12.11
C ASN A 241 13.82 -11.89 -11.21
N LYS A 242 15.14 -12.11 -11.37
CA LYS A 242 16.19 -11.37 -10.64
C LYS A 242 16.24 -9.88 -11.03
N TYR A 243 15.57 -9.51 -12.14
CA TYR A 243 15.57 -8.16 -12.70
C TYR A 243 14.19 -7.48 -12.71
N THR A 244 13.13 -8.14 -12.23
CA THR A 244 11.75 -7.62 -12.26
C THR A 244 11.08 -7.73 -10.89
N THR A 245 11.40 -6.77 -10.02
CA THR A 245 10.79 -6.62 -8.69
C THR A 245 9.70 -5.55 -8.66
N GLU A 246 8.81 -5.54 -9.65
CA GLU A 246 7.57 -4.76 -9.57
C GLU A 246 6.57 -5.47 -8.66
N LYS A 247 6.11 -4.77 -7.63
CA LYS A 247 4.96 -5.18 -6.84
C LYS A 247 3.68 -4.82 -7.58
N ARG A 248 3.24 -5.68 -8.49
CA ARG A 248 1.82 -5.68 -8.90
C ARG A 248 0.98 -6.17 -7.71
N GLU A 249 0.52 -5.22 -6.90
CA GLU A 249 -0.64 -5.44 -6.04
C GLU A 249 -1.82 -5.88 -6.93
N ASN A 250 -2.62 -6.85 -6.46
CA ASN A 250 -3.53 -7.58 -7.31
C ASN A 250 -5.00 -7.22 -6.99
N PRO A 251 -5.58 -6.17 -7.62
CA PRO A 251 -6.90 -5.63 -7.25
C PRO A 251 -8.09 -6.55 -7.60
N LYS A 252 -7.84 -7.59 -8.42
CA LYS A 252 -8.82 -8.36 -9.21
C LYS A 252 -9.85 -9.20 -8.44
N ILE A 253 -9.86 -9.16 -7.10
CA ILE A 253 -10.84 -9.89 -6.27
C ILE A 253 -12.00 -8.98 -5.83
N SER A 254 -11.88 -7.65 -6.00
CA SER A 254 -12.85 -6.67 -5.49
C SER A 254 -14.25 -6.83 -6.09
N SER A 255 -14.35 -6.93 -7.43
CA SER A 255 -15.62 -6.94 -8.17
C SER A 255 -16.56 -8.07 -7.76
N TYR A 256 -16.03 -9.29 -7.61
CA TYR A 256 -16.78 -10.47 -7.16
C TYR A 256 -17.35 -10.29 -5.74
N TYR A 257 -16.58 -9.72 -4.80
CA TYR A 257 -17.08 -9.46 -3.44
C TYR A 257 -18.17 -8.38 -3.38
N VAL A 258 -18.21 -7.45 -4.34
CA VAL A 258 -19.33 -6.50 -4.46
C VAL A 258 -20.58 -7.21 -4.94
N LEU A 259 -20.50 -8.05 -5.97
CA LEU A 259 -21.66 -8.79 -6.50
C LEU A 259 -22.24 -9.82 -5.52
N LEU A 260 -21.41 -10.44 -4.67
CA LEU A 260 -21.88 -11.30 -3.58
C LEU A 260 -22.66 -10.54 -2.48
N LYS A 261 -22.42 -9.22 -2.34
CA LYS A 261 -23.12 -8.35 -1.38
C LYS A 261 -24.33 -7.66 -2.01
N ASP A 262 -24.25 -7.29 -3.30
CA ASP A 262 -25.31 -6.70 -4.11
C ASP A 262 -25.29 -7.28 -5.55
N PRO A 263 -26.06 -8.34 -5.84
CA PRO A 263 -26.13 -8.96 -7.17
C PRO A 263 -26.66 -8.06 -8.29
N LYS A 264 -27.21 -6.88 -7.95
CA LYS A 264 -27.76 -5.88 -8.87
C LYS A 264 -26.81 -4.69 -9.09
N ASN A 265 -25.57 -4.78 -8.63
CA ASN A 265 -24.60 -3.72 -8.78
C ASN A 265 -24.06 -3.63 -10.22
N GLU A 266 -24.73 -2.83 -11.06
CA GLU A 266 -24.38 -2.64 -12.48
C GLU A 266 -22.94 -2.15 -12.70
N ALA A 267 -22.36 -1.39 -11.77
CA ALA A 267 -20.97 -0.95 -11.87
C ALA A 267 -20.00 -2.13 -11.69
N ALA A 268 -20.21 -2.96 -10.66
CA ALA A 268 -19.42 -4.17 -10.46
C ALA A 268 -19.63 -5.20 -11.59
N ARG A 269 -20.85 -5.32 -12.15
CA ARG A 269 -21.13 -6.14 -13.34
C ARG A 269 -20.29 -5.70 -14.54
N LYS A 270 -20.29 -4.41 -14.87
CA LYS A 270 -19.52 -3.86 -16.00
C LYS A 270 -18.02 -4.03 -15.81
N ASN A 271 -17.50 -3.69 -14.63
CA ASN A 271 -16.08 -3.87 -14.32
C ASN A 271 -15.66 -5.34 -14.49
N LEU A 272 -16.47 -6.28 -13.98
CA LEU A 272 -16.17 -7.71 -14.08
C LEU A 272 -16.20 -8.21 -15.53
N VAL A 273 -17.14 -7.75 -16.37
CA VAL A 273 -17.14 -8.07 -17.81
C VAL A 273 -15.85 -7.58 -18.48
N THR A 274 -15.39 -6.37 -18.18
CA THR A 274 -14.10 -5.85 -18.69
C THR A 274 -12.91 -6.65 -18.13
N GLU A 275 -12.93 -7.02 -16.86
CA GLU A 275 -11.89 -7.86 -16.23
C GLU A 275 -11.83 -9.26 -16.84
N THR A 276 -12.97 -9.90 -17.13
CA THR A 276 -13.05 -11.21 -17.81
C THR A 276 -12.48 -11.11 -19.23
N VAL A 277 -12.87 -10.12 -20.03
CA VAL A 277 -12.33 -9.93 -21.39
C VAL A 277 -10.79 -9.79 -21.37
N LEU A 278 -10.25 -8.99 -20.44
CA LEU A 278 -8.80 -8.82 -20.27
C LEU A 278 -8.08 -10.08 -19.74
N ILE A 279 -8.80 -11.00 -19.07
CA ILE A 279 -8.24 -12.28 -18.62
C ILE A 279 -8.31 -13.31 -19.76
N ASP A 280 -9.40 -13.38 -20.50
CA ASP A 280 -9.57 -14.31 -21.62
C ASP A 280 -8.63 -13.97 -22.78
N GLU A 281 -8.43 -12.68 -23.07
CA GLU A 281 -7.38 -12.19 -23.97
C GLU A 281 -5.99 -12.65 -23.50
N HIS A 282 -5.69 -12.50 -22.21
CA HIS A 282 -4.41 -12.91 -21.62
C HIS A 282 -4.21 -14.44 -21.65
N VAL A 283 -5.26 -15.22 -21.40
CA VAL A 283 -5.27 -16.69 -21.51
C VAL A 283 -4.99 -17.12 -22.95
N THR A 284 -5.66 -16.50 -23.92
CA THR A 284 -5.46 -16.75 -25.36
C THR A 284 -4.04 -16.37 -25.80
N LYS A 285 -3.59 -15.15 -25.48
CA LYS A 285 -2.31 -14.55 -25.88
C LYS A 285 -1.09 -15.28 -25.32
N HIS A 286 -1.21 -15.90 -24.15
CA HIS A 286 -0.14 -16.70 -23.53
C HIS A 286 -0.35 -18.21 -23.66
N HIS A 287 -1.37 -18.66 -24.40
CA HIS A 287 -1.73 -20.06 -24.61
C HIS A 287 -1.86 -20.84 -23.29
N LEU A 288 -2.50 -20.21 -22.31
CA LEU A 288 -2.89 -20.85 -21.05
C LEU A 288 -4.09 -21.78 -21.31
N PRO A 289 -4.37 -22.75 -20.42
CA PRO A 289 -5.56 -23.61 -20.55
C PRO A 289 -6.85 -22.78 -20.61
N GLU A 290 -7.76 -23.12 -21.53
CA GLU A 290 -9.05 -22.42 -21.69
C GLU A 290 -9.90 -22.45 -20.41
N GLU A 291 -9.74 -23.50 -19.60
CA GLU A 291 -10.28 -23.67 -18.24
C GLU A 291 -9.75 -22.67 -17.19
N TRP A 292 -8.89 -21.71 -17.57
CA TRP A 292 -8.46 -20.57 -16.74
C TRP A 292 -9.16 -19.25 -17.12
N SER A 293 -10.09 -19.29 -18.10
CA SER A 293 -11.12 -18.25 -18.26
C SER A 293 -12.03 -18.18 -17.02
N PHE A 294 -12.70 -17.05 -16.82
CA PHE A 294 -13.58 -16.85 -15.66
C PHE A 294 -15.06 -16.81 -16.09
N ASP A 295 -15.91 -17.49 -15.32
CA ASP A 295 -17.37 -17.43 -15.49
C ASP A 295 -17.87 -15.97 -15.51
N VAL A 296 -18.73 -15.67 -16.48
CA VAL A 296 -19.42 -14.38 -16.59
C VAL A 296 -20.24 -14.13 -15.31
N ALA A 297 -20.35 -12.86 -14.91
CA ALA A 297 -21.01 -12.42 -13.66
C ALA A 297 -22.34 -13.14 -13.34
N ASP A 298 -23.19 -13.38 -14.34
CA ASP A 298 -24.47 -14.09 -14.16
C ASP A 298 -24.33 -15.58 -13.89
N ASP A 299 -23.39 -16.28 -14.53
CA ASP A 299 -23.14 -17.70 -14.27
C ASP A 299 -22.39 -17.91 -12.95
N PHE A 300 -21.47 -17.02 -12.58
CA PHE A 300 -20.89 -16.97 -11.23
C PHE A 300 -21.99 -16.78 -10.16
N LEU A 301 -22.88 -15.80 -10.33
CA LEU A 301 -23.99 -15.55 -9.38
C LEU A 301 -24.95 -16.74 -9.31
N LYS A 302 -25.22 -17.42 -10.42
CA LYS A 302 -26.08 -18.59 -10.54
C LYS A 302 -25.48 -19.84 -9.90
N ALA A 303 -24.17 -20.06 -10.04
CA ALA A 303 -23.45 -21.12 -9.33
C ALA A 303 -23.48 -20.89 -7.81
N ASN A 304 -23.14 -19.68 -7.36
CA ASN A 304 -23.17 -19.32 -5.94
C ASN A 304 -24.60 -19.34 -5.36
N ALA A 305 -25.62 -18.99 -6.14
CA ALA A 305 -27.02 -19.07 -5.71
C ALA A 305 -27.54 -20.52 -5.54
N ALA A 306 -26.92 -21.51 -6.19
CA ALA A 306 -27.20 -22.92 -5.97
C ALA A 306 -26.53 -23.46 -4.71
N ASP A 307 -25.30 -23.03 -4.42
CA ASP A 307 -24.53 -23.46 -3.24
C ASP A 307 -24.97 -22.74 -1.95
N LEU A 308 -25.49 -21.51 -2.06
CA LEU A 308 -26.22 -20.79 -1.01
C LEU A 308 -27.64 -21.34 -0.77
N GLY A 309 -27.77 -22.67 -0.78
CA GLY A 309 -28.95 -23.36 -0.26
C GLY A 309 -29.26 -22.92 1.18
N PRO A 310 -30.52 -23.03 1.65
CA PRO A 310 -30.96 -22.42 2.90
C PRO A 310 -30.15 -22.95 4.08
N VAL A 311 -29.17 -22.14 4.53
CA VAL A 311 -28.18 -22.52 5.54
C VAL A 311 -28.92 -23.07 6.75
N PRO A 312 -28.73 -24.37 7.11
CA PRO A 312 -29.52 -25.01 8.16
C PRO A 312 -29.33 -24.21 9.44
N ALA A 313 -30.44 -23.71 9.99
CA ALA A 313 -30.42 -22.74 11.07
C ALA A 313 -29.68 -23.31 12.29
N ASN A 314 -28.42 -22.93 12.45
CA ASN A 314 -27.54 -23.47 13.49
C ASN A 314 -28.18 -23.17 14.86
N PRO A 315 -28.62 -24.20 15.62
CA PRO A 315 -29.38 -24.00 16.85
C PRO A 315 -28.55 -23.35 17.96
N ASN A 316 -27.23 -23.28 17.81
CA ASN A 316 -26.32 -22.63 18.74
C ASN A 316 -26.08 -21.14 18.41
N ARG A 317 -26.63 -20.61 17.30
CA ARG A 317 -26.41 -19.21 16.90
C ARG A 317 -27.05 -18.26 17.92
N ILE A 318 -26.21 -17.52 18.63
CA ILE A 318 -26.65 -16.52 19.61
C ILE A 318 -27.07 -15.24 18.89
N GLU A 319 -28.32 -14.81 19.10
CA GLU A 319 -28.81 -13.52 18.62
C GLU A 319 -28.34 -12.39 19.53
N TYR A 320 -27.74 -11.37 18.92
CA TYR A 320 -27.25 -10.18 19.63
C TYR A 320 -28.30 -9.06 19.59
N PRO A 321 -28.58 -8.38 20.72
CA PRO A 321 -29.50 -7.24 20.77
C PRO A 321 -28.87 -5.94 20.22
N TRP A 322 -27.89 -6.07 19.32
CA TRP A 322 -27.16 -5.01 18.63
C TRP A 322 -26.67 -5.56 17.28
N PRO A 323 -26.46 -4.73 16.25
CA PRO A 323 -26.01 -5.21 14.95
C PRO A 323 -24.65 -5.91 15.00
N THR A 324 -24.46 -6.85 14.09
CA THR A 324 -23.23 -7.63 13.83
C THR A 324 -22.90 -7.57 12.34
N ALA A 325 -21.62 -7.55 11.98
CA ALA A 325 -21.17 -7.59 10.57
C ALA A 325 -20.35 -8.86 10.28
N LYS A 326 -20.32 -9.31 9.02
CA LYS A 326 -19.36 -10.34 8.58
C LYS A 326 -18.03 -9.68 8.19
N ALA A 327 -16.93 -10.27 8.64
CA ALA A 327 -15.59 -9.99 8.15
C ALA A 327 -15.33 -10.69 6.81
N ALA A 328 -14.25 -10.32 6.11
CA ALA A 328 -13.91 -10.87 4.79
C ALA A 328 -13.52 -12.37 4.84
N ASP A 329 -12.99 -12.81 5.98
CA ASP A 329 -12.68 -14.21 6.33
C ASP A 329 -13.90 -15.03 6.77
N GLY A 330 -15.09 -14.43 6.79
CA GLY A 330 -16.34 -15.04 7.22
C GLY A 330 -16.62 -14.99 8.73
N PHE A 331 -15.71 -14.48 9.58
CA PHE A 331 -15.96 -14.34 11.01
C PHE A 331 -17.06 -13.30 11.31
N LEU A 332 -17.75 -13.45 12.43
CA LEU A 332 -18.81 -12.52 12.85
C LEU A 332 -18.26 -11.46 13.81
N ILE A 333 -18.25 -10.20 13.38
CA ILE A 333 -17.92 -9.02 14.19
C ILE A 333 -19.08 -8.73 15.14
N ILE A 334 -18.83 -8.90 16.45
CA ILE A 334 -19.81 -8.71 17.53
C ILE A 334 -19.59 -7.39 18.29
N GLY A 335 -18.41 -6.79 18.20
CA GLY A 335 -18.11 -5.52 18.87
C GLY A 335 -16.68 -5.03 18.66
N VAL A 336 -16.40 -3.78 19.02
CA VAL A 336 -15.09 -3.12 18.86
C VAL A 336 -14.67 -2.36 20.11
N ARG A 337 -13.36 -2.29 20.40
CA ARG A 337 -12.78 -1.39 21.41
C ARG A 337 -11.55 -0.68 20.88
N GLN A 338 -11.34 0.56 21.32
CA GLN A 338 -10.06 1.24 21.15
C GLN A 338 -9.00 0.61 22.09
N GLN A 339 -7.78 0.42 21.61
CA GLN A 339 -6.63 -0.11 22.35
C GLN A 339 -5.49 0.92 22.31
N GLY A 340 -5.28 1.63 23.42
CA GLY A 340 -4.38 2.78 23.47
C GLY A 340 -4.89 3.94 22.61
N LYS A 341 -3.98 4.80 22.12
CA LYS A 341 -4.36 5.99 21.33
C LYS A 341 -4.82 5.66 19.91
N TRP A 342 -4.24 4.63 19.29
CA TRP A 342 -4.38 4.38 17.84
C TRP A 342 -4.92 3.00 17.47
N GLY A 343 -4.86 2.00 18.36
CA GLY A 343 -5.31 0.65 18.05
C GLY A 343 -6.84 0.51 18.07
N THR A 344 -7.38 -0.34 17.20
CA THR A 344 -8.73 -0.92 17.36
C THR A 344 -8.58 -2.44 17.51
N GLN A 345 -9.26 -3.02 18.49
CA GLN A 345 -9.49 -4.45 18.57
C GLN A 345 -10.97 -4.77 18.35
N VAL A 346 -11.22 -5.96 17.83
CA VAL A 346 -12.52 -6.46 17.37
C VAL A 346 -12.81 -7.76 18.09
N CYS A 347 -13.99 -7.90 18.70
CA CYS A 347 -14.45 -9.21 19.13
C CYS A 347 -15.09 -9.91 17.94
N VAL A 348 -14.43 -10.96 17.48
CA VAL A 348 -14.91 -11.84 16.41
C VAL A 348 -15.35 -13.18 17.00
N GLU A 349 -16.39 -13.74 16.40
CA GLU A 349 -16.85 -15.11 16.63
C GLU A 349 -16.53 -15.99 15.42
N THR A 350 -16.04 -17.18 15.72
CA THR A 350 -15.75 -18.26 14.78
C THR A 350 -16.41 -19.52 15.30
N THR A 351 -17.00 -20.32 14.40
CA THR A 351 -17.42 -21.68 14.74
C THR A 351 -16.21 -22.61 14.59
N GLY A 352 -15.86 -23.36 15.63
CA GLY A 352 -14.82 -24.39 15.58
C GLY A 352 -15.26 -25.62 14.80
N GLU A 353 -14.32 -26.51 14.50
CA GLU A 353 -14.56 -27.79 13.82
C GLU A 353 -15.50 -28.72 14.61
N ASP A 354 -15.55 -28.53 15.94
CA ASP A 354 -16.45 -29.21 16.88
C ASP A 354 -17.87 -28.58 16.94
N GLY A 355 -18.12 -27.52 16.17
CA GLY A 355 -19.35 -26.72 16.25
C GLY A 355 -19.38 -25.73 17.44
N GLY A 356 -18.30 -25.62 18.21
CA GLY A 356 -18.19 -24.71 19.36
C GLY A 356 -18.01 -23.25 18.93
N LEU A 357 -18.74 -22.33 19.57
CA LEU A 357 -18.59 -20.89 19.30
C LEU A 357 -17.39 -20.31 20.07
N VAL A 358 -16.30 -20.05 19.36
CA VAL A 358 -15.08 -19.43 19.89
C VAL A 358 -15.13 -17.92 19.66
N ARG A 359 -15.01 -17.13 20.74
CA ARG A 359 -14.94 -15.66 20.68
C ARG A 359 -13.56 -15.17 21.07
N ARG A 360 -12.92 -14.39 20.20
CA ARG A 360 -11.56 -13.85 20.44
C ARG A 360 -11.46 -12.37 20.07
N LEU A 361 -10.40 -11.72 20.56
CA LEU A 361 -10.16 -10.28 20.40
C LEU A 361 -8.97 -10.03 19.46
N GLU A 362 -9.27 -9.87 18.19
CA GLU A 362 -8.29 -9.64 17.13
C GLU A 362 -7.98 -8.14 16.95
N PRO A 363 -6.81 -7.76 16.41
CA PRO A 363 -6.59 -6.41 15.93
C PRO A 363 -7.38 -6.16 14.63
N ALA A 364 -7.91 -4.95 14.45
CA ALA A 364 -8.74 -4.61 13.28
C ALA A 364 -8.02 -4.82 11.93
N SER A 365 -6.69 -4.72 11.90
CA SER A 365 -5.86 -5.01 10.74
C SER A 365 -5.91 -6.47 10.27
N SER A 366 -6.27 -7.41 11.14
CA SER A 366 -6.35 -8.85 10.81
C SER A 366 -7.76 -9.31 10.42
N VAL A 367 -8.79 -8.49 10.68
CA VAL A 367 -10.21 -8.80 10.43
C VAL A 367 -10.74 -8.10 9.16
N GLY A 368 -9.98 -7.13 8.64
CA GLY A 368 -10.41 -6.22 7.58
C GLY A 368 -10.75 -4.84 8.14
N LEU A 369 -9.96 -3.83 7.80
CA LEU A 369 -10.18 -2.46 8.31
C LEU A 369 -11.51 -1.87 7.80
N LEU A 370 -11.86 -2.15 6.53
CA LEU A 370 -13.09 -1.66 5.90
C LEU A 370 -14.34 -2.26 6.57
N GLU A 371 -14.35 -3.57 6.83
CA GLU A 371 -15.42 -4.27 7.54
C GLU A 371 -15.58 -3.74 8.97
N VAL A 372 -14.47 -3.41 9.66
CA VAL A 372 -14.47 -2.85 11.01
C VAL A 372 -14.91 -1.39 11.03
N GLU A 373 -14.61 -0.60 10.01
CA GLU A 373 -15.09 0.78 9.86
C GLU A 373 -16.57 0.83 9.46
N HIS A 374 -17.01 -0.06 8.56
CA HIS A 374 -18.42 -0.28 8.27
C HIS A 374 -19.18 -0.68 9.54
N TYR A 375 -18.63 -1.60 10.34
CA TYR A 375 -19.22 -1.98 11.63
C TYR A 375 -19.35 -0.79 12.60
N LYS A 376 -18.32 0.05 12.71
CA LYS A 376 -18.37 1.30 13.51
C LYS A 376 -19.38 2.31 12.99
N ALA A 377 -19.68 2.32 11.68
CA ALA A 377 -20.69 3.18 11.09
C ALA A 377 -22.13 2.70 11.37
N MET A 378 -22.34 1.44 11.78
CA MET A 378 -23.67 0.93 12.12
C MET A 378 -24.22 1.61 13.39
N ALA A 379 -25.44 2.12 13.29
CA ALA A 379 -26.14 2.71 14.43
C ALA A 379 -26.39 1.63 15.52
N GLY A 380 -25.97 1.90 16.75
CA GLY A 380 -26.10 0.96 17.86
C GLY A 380 -25.07 -0.17 17.89
N HIS A 381 -23.99 -0.11 17.09
CA HIS A 381 -22.90 -1.08 17.16
C HIS A 381 -22.29 -1.20 18.56
N LYS A 382 -21.73 -2.37 18.89
CA LYS A 382 -21.26 -2.64 20.25
C LYS A 382 -19.86 -2.10 20.48
N HIS A 383 -19.78 -0.98 21.21
CA HIS A 383 -18.53 -0.56 21.82
C HIS A 383 -18.23 -1.39 23.07
N LEU A 384 -17.06 -2.06 23.08
CA LEU A 384 -16.60 -3.00 24.11
C LEU A 384 -15.75 -2.33 25.20
N ALA A 385 -15.37 -1.05 25.05
CA ALA A 385 -14.60 -0.34 26.06
C ALA A 385 -15.45 0.12 27.27
N ASP A 386 -16.78 0.12 27.13
CA ASP A 386 -17.73 0.37 28.20
C ASP A 386 -17.98 -0.91 29.03
N GLY A 387 -16.88 -1.46 29.56
CA GLY A 387 -16.93 -2.60 30.47
C GLY A 387 -17.70 -2.27 31.74
N LEU A 388 -18.40 -3.26 32.31
CA LEU A 388 -19.34 -3.07 33.43
C LEU A 388 -18.76 -2.24 34.60
N ASN A 389 -17.45 -2.36 34.89
CA ASN A 389 -16.75 -1.58 35.92
C ASN A 389 -16.88 -0.05 35.73
N LYS A 390 -16.94 0.44 34.48
CA LYS A 390 -17.04 1.86 34.13
C LYS A 390 -18.49 2.36 34.20
N VAL A 391 -19.46 1.50 33.87
CA VAL A 391 -20.89 1.85 33.80
C VAL A 391 -21.59 1.72 35.16
N LEU A 392 -21.25 0.67 35.93
CA LEU A 392 -21.93 0.32 37.19
C LEU A 392 -21.06 0.56 38.43
N GLY A 393 -19.77 0.85 38.26
CA GLY A 393 -18.75 0.80 39.30
C GLY A 393 -18.24 -0.63 39.58
N PRO A 394 -17.00 -0.81 40.11
CA PRO A 394 -16.39 -2.13 40.23
C PRO A 394 -17.13 -3.13 41.13
N ALA A 395 -17.81 -2.66 42.18
CA ALA A 395 -18.57 -3.53 43.09
C ALA A 395 -19.82 -4.09 42.42
N SER A 396 -20.67 -3.21 41.87
CA SER A 396 -21.88 -3.56 41.13
C SER A 396 -21.59 -4.41 39.91
N ALA A 397 -20.47 -4.14 39.22
CA ALA A 397 -19.98 -4.93 38.10
C ALA A 397 -19.64 -6.37 38.51
N ARG A 398 -18.90 -6.56 39.62
CA ARG A 398 -18.64 -7.89 40.18
C ARG A 398 -19.93 -8.61 40.57
N ALA A 399 -20.83 -7.93 41.29
CA ALA A 399 -22.11 -8.51 41.69
C ALA A 399 -22.93 -8.97 40.46
N LYS A 400 -22.96 -8.17 39.38
CA LYS A 400 -23.70 -8.52 38.16
C LYS A 400 -23.05 -9.66 37.37
N ILE A 401 -21.72 -9.75 37.36
CA ILE A 401 -20.98 -10.91 36.82
C ILE A 401 -21.31 -12.16 37.65
N GLU A 402 -21.35 -12.04 38.98
CA GLU A 402 -21.68 -13.14 39.90
C GLU A 402 -23.10 -13.68 39.65
N THR A 403 -24.10 -12.81 39.48
CA THR A 403 -25.46 -13.22 39.11
C THR A 403 -25.53 -13.96 37.77
N VAL A 404 -24.72 -13.58 36.78
CA VAL A 404 -24.69 -14.26 35.47
C VAL A 404 -24.00 -15.62 35.58
N CYS A 405 -22.85 -15.68 36.22
CA CYS A 405 -22.13 -16.93 36.50
C CYS A 405 -22.98 -17.94 37.28
N GLU A 406 -23.69 -17.48 38.33
CA GLU A 406 -24.60 -18.31 39.13
C GLU A 406 -25.78 -18.84 38.32
N ARG A 407 -26.43 -17.98 37.52
CA ARG A 407 -27.52 -18.37 36.59
C ARG A 407 -27.07 -19.43 35.58
N ASP A 408 -25.84 -19.31 35.09
CA ASP A 408 -25.30 -20.16 34.03
C ASP A 408 -24.57 -21.41 34.56
N GLY A 409 -24.48 -21.58 35.89
CA GLY A 409 -23.81 -22.72 36.54
C GLY A 409 -22.28 -22.70 36.48
N ILE A 410 -21.67 -21.56 36.13
CA ILE A 410 -20.23 -21.41 35.89
C ILE A 410 -19.58 -20.74 37.11
N PRO A 411 -18.42 -21.20 37.62
CA PRO A 411 -17.73 -20.49 38.69
C PRO A 411 -17.27 -19.09 38.23
N THR A 412 -17.42 -18.07 39.08
CA THR A 412 -16.97 -16.71 38.74
C THR A 412 -15.45 -16.68 38.50
N PRO A 413 -14.91 -15.71 37.73
CA PRO A 413 -13.48 -15.63 37.43
C PRO A 413 -12.54 -15.53 38.65
N TRP A 414 -13.07 -15.22 39.84
CA TRP A 414 -12.34 -15.21 41.12
C TRP A 414 -12.61 -16.44 42.01
N LYS A 415 -13.52 -17.33 41.61
CA LYS A 415 -13.78 -18.65 42.23
C LYS A 415 -13.30 -19.82 41.38
N ALA A 416 -13.08 -19.64 40.08
CA ALA A 416 -12.74 -20.67 39.09
C ALA A 416 -11.35 -21.34 39.25
N GLY A 417 -10.68 -21.13 40.39
CA GLY A 417 -9.31 -21.60 40.62
C GLY A 417 -8.27 -20.87 39.77
N TRP A 418 -7.05 -21.40 39.78
CA TRP A 418 -5.95 -20.92 38.96
C TRP A 418 -5.79 -21.86 37.75
N VAL A 419 -6.10 -21.36 36.56
CA VAL A 419 -6.18 -22.19 35.34
C VAL A 419 -4.80 -22.39 34.69
N SER A 420 -4.05 -21.30 34.51
CA SER A 420 -2.72 -21.32 33.90
C SER A 420 -1.94 -20.03 34.18
N TYR A 421 -0.64 -20.04 33.87
CA TYR A 421 0.22 -18.86 33.91
C TYR A 421 0.36 -18.26 32.51
N TYR A 422 -0.03 -17.00 32.33
CA TYR A 422 0.26 -16.23 31.12
C TYR A 422 1.19 -15.06 31.46
N ASN A 423 2.44 -15.16 31.02
CA ASN A 423 3.40 -14.06 31.07
C ASN A 423 3.07 -13.04 29.98
N ASP A 424 2.57 -11.86 30.36
CA ASP A 424 2.51 -10.69 29.49
C ASP A 424 3.94 -10.19 29.21
N PRO A 425 4.49 -10.34 27.99
CA PRO A 425 5.89 -10.01 27.74
C PRO A 425 6.21 -8.53 27.93
N ALA A 426 5.20 -7.64 27.84
CA ALA A 426 5.33 -6.21 28.09
C ALA A 426 5.51 -5.85 29.57
N LYS A 427 5.33 -6.81 30.49
CA LYS A 427 5.60 -6.66 31.93
C LYS A 427 6.86 -7.40 32.38
N VAL A 428 7.23 -8.48 31.69
CA VAL A 428 8.45 -9.27 31.98
C VAL A 428 9.70 -8.51 31.54
N GLU A 429 9.70 -7.91 30.35
CA GLU A 429 10.80 -7.08 29.87
C GLU A 429 10.26 -5.71 29.40
N LYS A 430 10.92 -4.63 29.80
CA LYS A 430 10.51 -3.26 29.50
C LYS A 430 11.11 -2.77 28.19
N ASP A 431 12.33 -3.19 27.86
CA ASP A 431 12.99 -2.82 26.61
C ASP A 431 12.20 -3.37 25.39
N PRO A 432 11.78 -2.52 24.43
CA PRO A 432 11.17 -2.98 23.18
C PRO A 432 12.10 -3.89 22.35
N THR A 433 13.41 -3.67 22.43
CA THR A 433 14.44 -4.36 21.62
C THR A 433 14.58 -5.81 22.08
N ARG A 434 14.84 -6.02 23.38
CA ARG A 434 14.82 -7.36 23.98
C ARG A 434 13.47 -8.07 23.87
N ARG A 435 12.34 -7.36 23.94
CA ARG A 435 11.02 -7.97 23.69
C ARG A 435 10.83 -8.46 22.26
N ARG A 436 11.48 -7.83 21.27
CA ARG A 436 11.52 -8.35 19.90
C ARG A 436 12.42 -9.58 19.84
N ALA A 437 13.68 -9.46 20.27
CA ALA A 437 14.63 -10.59 20.28
C ALA A 437 14.12 -11.83 21.05
N MET A 438 13.37 -11.66 22.14
CA MET A 438 12.76 -12.76 22.90
C MET A 438 11.61 -13.44 22.14
N LYS A 439 10.83 -12.69 21.34
CA LYS A 439 9.82 -13.27 20.44
C LYS A 439 10.46 -13.98 19.25
N ASP A 440 11.49 -13.38 18.68
CA ASP A 440 12.21 -13.95 17.55
C ASP A 440 12.86 -15.28 17.96
N ALA A 441 13.53 -15.32 19.12
CA ALA A 441 14.08 -16.55 19.69
C ALA A 441 13.02 -17.62 20.02
N GLN A 442 11.82 -17.23 20.46
CA GLN A 442 10.70 -18.16 20.66
C GLN A 442 10.14 -18.72 19.34
N ALA A 443 10.19 -17.93 18.26
CA ALA A 443 9.85 -18.41 16.93
C ALA A 443 10.92 -19.38 16.40
N ASP A 444 12.21 -19.07 16.59
CA ASP A 444 13.32 -19.96 16.23
C ASP A 444 13.27 -21.28 17.02
N GLU A 445 12.94 -21.25 18.31
CA GLU A 445 12.76 -22.45 19.16
C GLU A 445 11.61 -23.34 18.66
N LEU A 446 10.49 -22.72 18.24
CA LEU A 446 9.36 -23.44 17.62
C LEU A 446 9.75 -24.04 16.26
N VAL A 447 10.47 -23.31 15.40
CA VAL A 447 10.94 -23.81 14.10
C VAL A 447 11.90 -24.98 14.27
N CYS A 448 12.87 -24.88 15.19
CA CYS A 448 13.77 -25.97 15.53
C CYS A 448 13.02 -27.20 16.09
N SER A 449 12.01 -27.00 16.94
CA SER A 449 11.18 -28.08 17.48
C SER A 449 10.42 -28.83 16.37
N VAL A 450 9.83 -28.09 15.41
CA VAL A 450 9.16 -28.68 14.23
C VAL A 450 10.15 -29.42 13.33
N ALA A 451 11.36 -28.90 13.14
CA ALA A 451 12.41 -29.56 12.36
C ALA A 451 12.87 -30.89 13.01
N GLN A 452 13.06 -30.92 14.34
CA GLN A 452 13.42 -32.16 15.04
C GLN A 452 12.30 -33.22 14.97
N ILE A 453 11.03 -32.81 14.96
CA ILE A 453 9.89 -33.73 14.74
C ILE A 453 9.93 -34.31 13.32
N ALA A 454 10.34 -33.54 12.31
CA ALA A 454 10.47 -34.03 10.94
C ALA A 454 11.59 -35.07 10.78
N ASP A 455 12.77 -34.84 11.36
CA ASP A 455 13.91 -35.78 11.32
C ASP A 455 13.58 -37.12 11.99
N VAL A 456 12.83 -37.11 13.10
CA VAL A 456 12.43 -38.34 13.83
C VAL A 456 11.49 -39.24 12.98
N VAL A 457 10.77 -38.67 12.02
CA VAL A 457 9.89 -39.43 11.10
C VAL A 457 10.68 -40.11 9.98
N GLN A 458 11.98 -39.81 9.79
CA GLN A 458 12.78 -40.31 8.66
C GLN A 458 13.41 -41.70 8.85
N VAL A 459 12.92 -42.51 9.81
CA VAL A 459 13.51 -43.81 10.16
C VAL A 459 12.88 -44.99 9.39
N HIS A 460 13.74 -45.78 8.74
CA HIS A 460 13.45 -47.08 8.10
C HIS A 460 12.55 -47.10 6.85
N ILE A 461 13.19 -46.87 5.69
CA ILE A 461 12.91 -47.63 4.46
C ILE A 461 14.19 -48.36 4.06
N PRO A 462 14.24 -49.70 4.07
CA PRO A 462 15.38 -50.45 3.56
C PRO A 462 15.35 -50.48 2.02
N VAL A 463 16.34 -49.88 1.37
CA VAL A 463 16.52 -49.98 -0.09
C VAL A 463 17.33 -51.24 -0.39
N ASP A 464 16.70 -52.22 -1.04
CA ASP A 464 17.35 -53.48 -1.40
C ASP A 464 18.21 -53.34 -2.66
N ARG A 465 19.16 -54.27 -2.84
CA ARG A 465 20.12 -54.29 -3.95
C ARG A 465 19.50 -54.87 -5.22
N SER A 466 19.78 -54.27 -6.37
CA SER A 466 20.24 -55.01 -7.56
C SER A 466 20.63 -54.09 -8.74
N VAL A 467 21.21 -54.72 -9.76
CA VAL A 467 21.59 -54.19 -11.09
C VAL A 467 22.77 -53.23 -11.11
N ALA A 468 23.79 -53.65 -11.86
CA ALA A 468 24.91 -52.83 -12.33
C ALA A 468 25.01 -53.00 -13.84
N LEU A 469 25.55 -52.00 -14.55
CA LEU A 469 26.36 -52.18 -15.76
C LEU A 469 27.14 -50.91 -16.13
N GLU A 470 28.20 -51.12 -16.90
CA GLU A 470 29.37 -50.26 -17.13
C GLU A 470 29.11 -48.98 -17.96
N GLY A 471 29.96 -47.94 -17.83
CA GLY A 471 29.74 -46.64 -18.52
C GLY A 471 30.90 -45.64 -18.66
N THR A 472 32.16 -46.04 -18.39
CA THR A 472 33.44 -45.36 -18.76
C THR A 472 33.66 -43.82 -18.76
N ASN A 473 34.79 -43.44 -18.12
CA ASN A 473 35.76 -42.39 -18.50
C ASN A 473 35.62 -40.89 -18.08
N ARG A 474 36.60 -40.47 -17.27
CA ARG A 474 37.42 -39.23 -17.34
C ARG A 474 36.74 -37.85 -17.14
N PHE A 475 37.03 -37.25 -15.98
CA PHE A 475 38.08 -36.21 -15.88
C PHE A 475 38.79 -36.33 -14.51
N LYS A 476 39.98 -35.73 -14.34
CA LYS A 476 40.85 -35.90 -13.16
C LYS A 476 41.85 -34.74 -13.06
N ILE A 477 42.26 -34.35 -11.83
CA ILE A 477 43.29 -33.33 -11.51
C ILE A 477 42.79 -31.90 -11.84
N TRP A 478 42.92 -30.84 -11.03
CA TRP A 478 43.56 -30.58 -9.72
C TRP A 478 42.62 -29.65 -8.89
N SER A 479 42.89 -29.12 -7.68
CA SER A 479 44.04 -29.12 -6.76
C SER A 479 43.56 -28.96 -5.29
N GLN A 480 44.47 -28.82 -4.32
CA GLN A 480 44.19 -28.62 -2.89
C GLN A 480 45.27 -27.73 -2.24
N ARG A 481 44.92 -26.64 -1.54
CA ARG A 481 45.89 -25.91 -0.69
C ARG A 481 45.28 -25.14 0.49
N CYS A 482 45.98 -25.28 1.62
CA CYS A 482 45.61 -24.98 3.00
C CYS A 482 45.42 -23.49 3.36
N MET A 483 44.48 -23.24 4.28
CA MET A 483 44.68 -22.57 5.58
C MET A 483 43.64 -23.18 6.56
N THR A 484 43.95 -23.57 7.80
CA THR A 484 45.22 -23.65 8.55
C THR A 484 45.23 -24.94 9.36
#